data_AF-A0A1F4BKH6-F1
#
_entry.id   AF-A0A1F4BKH6-F1
#
_cell.length_a   1.000
_cell.length_b   1.000
_cell.length_c   1.000
_cell.angle_alpha   90.00
_cell.angle_beta   90.00
_cell.angle_gamma   90.00
#
_symmetry.space_group_name_H-M   'P 1'
#
loop_
_entity.id
_entity.type
_entity.pdbx_description
1 polymer ?
#
loop_
_entity_poly.entity_id
_entity_poly.type
_entity_poly.pdbx_seq_one_letter_code
_entity_poly.pdbx_strand_id
1 'polypeptide(L)'
;MSLDEGQWGQIAAVFPSPARAAEEERGRIAQAIARFENIVGALTDTADDRAENRTGRNWESQMDCIDESTNSTTYLRILARAGLLRWHRVEARVTRGFFIFGWPHTTAVVSEVAGGAKWAVDSWFFENGKPPAIVPLDLWEAGWRPAKTPVSAATPK
;
A
#
# COMPACT_ATOMS: atom_id res chain seq x y z
N MET A 1 -12.17 -12.76 10.92
CA MET A 1 -10.77 -12.74 11.40
C MET A 1 -10.51 -11.35 11.99
N SER A 2 -9.85 -11.28 13.14
CA SER A 2 -9.52 -10.02 13.81
C SER A 2 -8.07 -10.06 14.29
N LEU A 3 -7.41 -8.90 14.31
CA LEU A 3 -6.09 -8.79 14.93
C LEU A 3 -6.21 -8.99 16.43
N ASP A 4 -5.28 -9.73 17.03
CA ASP A 4 -5.12 -9.75 18.48
C ASP A 4 -4.46 -8.46 19.00
N GLU A 5 -4.44 -8.29 20.33
CA GLU A 5 -3.89 -7.08 20.96
C GLU A 5 -2.39 -6.88 20.66
N GLY A 6 -1.62 -7.97 20.58
CA GLY A 6 -0.18 -7.91 20.29
C GLY A 6 0.09 -7.53 18.84
N GLN A 7 -0.68 -8.08 17.90
CA GLN A 7 -0.64 -7.73 16.48
C GLN A 7 -1.03 -6.26 16.27
N TRP A 8 -2.11 -5.81 16.91
CA TRP A 8 -2.50 -4.40 16.87
C TRP A 8 -1.42 -3.50 17.48
N GLY A 9 -0.83 -3.89 18.62
CA GLY A 9 0.25 -3.15 19.27
C GLY A 9 1.46 -2.92 18.34
N GLN A 10 1.82 -3.91 17.53
CA GLN A 10 2.89 -3.79 16.53
C GLN A 10 2.59 -2.74 15.44
N ILE A 11 1.33 -2.65 15.00
CA ILE A 11 0.89 -1.65 14.02
C ILE A 11 0.83 -0.26 14.65
N ALA A 12 0.20 -0.14 15.82
CA ALA A 12 0.06 1.13 16.53
C ALA A 12 1.42 1.73 16.93
N ALA A 13 2.42 0.90 17.22
CA ALA A 13 3.78 1.33 17.53
C ALA A 13 4.49 2.08 16.38
N VAL A 14 3.98 2.00 15.14
CA VAL A 14 4.44 2.83 14.01
C VAL A 14 4.09 4.32 14.22
N PHE A 15 3.15 4.63 15.11
CA PHE A 15 2.72 5.97 15.48
C PHE A 15 3.04 6.24 16.96
N PRO A 16 4.32 6.28 17.37
CA PRO A 16 4.72 6.40 18.78
C PRO A 16 4.31 7.75 19.40
N SER A 17 4.08 8.74 18.55
CA SER A 17 3.57 10.07 18.89
C SER A 17 2.78 10.58 17.69
N PRO A 18 2.07 11.71 17.81
CA PRO A 18 1.47 12.37 16.65
C PRO A 18 2.49 12.74 15.58
N ALA A 19 2.18 12.54 14.30
CA ALA A 19 3.02 13.07 13.22
C ALA A 19 3.00 14.61 13.25
N ARG A 20 4.15 15.24 13.00
CA ARG A 20 4.31 16.71 13.05
C ARG A 20 3.97 17.38 11.72
N ALA A 21 3.94 16.62 10.62
CA ALA A 21 3.60 17.10 9.29
C ALA A 21 2.98 15.97 8.45
N ALA A 22 2.29 16.35 7.37
CA ALA A 22 1.69 15.40 6.43
C ALA A 22 2.73 14.43 5.85
N GLU A 23 3.91 14.91 5.48
CA GLU A 23 4.96 14.04 4.93
C GLU A 23 5.43 12.96 5.91
N GLU A 24 5.57 13.31 7.20
CA GLU A 24 5.89 12.34 8.25
C GLU A 24 4.77 11.31 8.41
N GLU A 25 3.50 11.74 8.33
CA GLU A 25 2.36 10.82 8.40
C GLU A 25 2.32 9.86 7.22
N ARG A 26 2.62 10.33 5.99
CA ARG A 26 2.74 9.44 4.81
C ARG A 26 3.81 8.37 5.02
N GLY A 27 4.98 8.75 5.55
CA GLY A 27 6.04 7.80 5.88
C GLY A 27 5.58 6.73 6.87
N ARG A 28 4.76 7.10 7.87
CA ARG A 28 4.20 6.16 8.86
C ARG A 28 3.07 5.32 8.29
N ILE A 29 2.22 5.88 7.42
CA ILE A 29 1.23 5.12 6.64
C ILE A 29 1.95 4.00 5.88
N ALA A 30 3.03 4.30 5.16
CA ALA A 30 3.76 3.29 4.40
C ALA A 30 4.27 2.14 5.28
N GLN A 31 4.86 2.48 6.44
CA GLN A 31 5.34 1.47 7.40
C GLN A 31 4.19 0.66 8.03
N ALA A 32 3.03 1.28 8.25
CA ALA A 32 1.87 0.62 8.82
C ALA A 32 1.23 -0.36 7.84
N ILE A 33 1.06 0.03 6.56
CA ILE A 33 0.57 -0.86 5.49
C ILE A 33 1.47 -2.10 5.39
N ALA A 34 2.79 -1.90 5.32
CA ALA A 34 3.75 -3.00 5.34
C ALA A 34 3.59 -3.92 6.58
N ARG A 35 3.34 -3.36 7.77
CA ARG A 35 3.08 -4.16 8.98
C ARG A 35 1.77 -4.96 8.87
N PHE A 36 0.69 -4.34 8.39
CA PHE A 36 -0.59 -5.01 8.16
C PHE A 36 -0.43 -6.18 7.21
N GLU A 37 0.20 -5.99 6.05
CA GLU A 37 0.43 -7.03 5.05
C GLU A 37 1.26 -8.20 5.58
N ASN A 38 2.31 -7.94 6.37
CA ASN A 38 3.08 -9.03 7.00
C ASN A 38 2.22 -9.86 7.98
N ILE A 39 1.42 -9.20 8.81
CA ILE A 39 0.59 -9.87 9.82
C ILE A 39 -0.59 -10.59 9.15
N VAL A 40 -1.34 -9.90 8.29
CA VAL A 40 -2.52 -10.43 7.61
C VAL A 40 -2.13 -11.48 6.59
N GLY A 41 -1.00 -11.31 5.89
CA GLY A 41 -0.47 -12.30 4.96
C GLY A 41 -0.24 -13.65 5.64
N ALA A 42 0.38 -13.66 6.82
CA ALA A 42 0.58 -14.87 7.60
C ALA A 42 -0.73 -15.51 8.10
N LEU A 43 -1.76 -14.70 8.35
CA LEU A 43 -3.06 -15.17 8.83
C LEU A 43 -3.98 -15.67 7.70
N THR A 44 -3.75 -15.25 6.46
CA THR A 44 -4.59 -15.55 5.30
C THR A 44 -3.91 -16.42 4.25
N ASP A 45 -2.70 -16.90 4.52
CA ASP A 45 -1.88 -17.67 3.58
C ASP A 45 -1.58 -16.90 2.28
N THR A 46 -1.35 -15.59 2.42
CA THR A 46 -0.98 -14.68 1.32
C THR A 46 0.39 -14.03 1.53
N ALA A 47 1.18 -14.56 2.47
CA ALA A 47 2.47 -14.00 2.85
C ALA A 47 3.52 -14.03 1.72
N ASP A 48 3.35 -14.87 0.71
CA ASP A 48 4.22 -14.99 -0.46
C ASP A 48 3.71 -14.24 -1.70
N ASP A 49 2.74 -13.34 -1.52
CA ASP A 49 2.28 -12.43 -2.56
C ASP A 49 3.46 -11.62 -3.17
N ARG A 50 3.36 -11.39 -4.48
CA ARG A 50 4.46 -10.95 -5.33
C ARG A 50 4.17 -9.58 -5.92
N ALA A 51 5.24 -8.81 -6.07
CA ALA A 51 5.23 -7.56 -6.80
C ALA A 51 4.63 -7.73 -8.20
N GLU A 52 3.62 -6.91 -8.48
CA GLU A 52 2.88 -6.85 -9.72
C GLU A 52 2.20 -8.17 -10.14
N ASN A 53 1.41 -8.11 -11.21
CA ASN A 53 0.81 -9.30 -11.82
C ASN A 53 1.89 -10.10 -12.57
N ARG A 54 2.68 -10.91 -11.86
CA ARG A 54 3.59 -11.88 -12.48
C ARG A 54 2.82 -12.98 -13.22
N THR A 55 3.05 -13.09 -14.52
CA THR A 55 2.52 -14.18 -15.35
C THR A 55 3.43 -15.41 -15.27
N GLY A 56 2.87 -16.62 -15.18
CA GLY A 56 3.63 -17.87 -15.43
C GLY A 56 3.46 -19.01 -14.43
N ARG A 57 2.72 -18.80 -13.34
CA ARG A 57 2.24 -19.86 -12.43
C ARG A 57 0.99 -19.37 -11.71
N ASN A 58 -0.01 -20.21 -11.53
CA ASN A 58 -1.13 -19.92 -10.63
C ASN A 58 -0.61 -20.01 -9.21
N TRP A 59 -0.17 -18.88 -8.65
CA TRP A 59 0.12 -18.78 -7.23
C TRP A 59 -1.20 -18.46 -6.55
N GLU A 60 -1.72 -19.39 -5.75
CA GLU A 60 -3.05 -19.24 -5.11
C GLU A 60 -3.12 -18.03 -4.16
N SER A 61 -1.96 -17.56 -3.70
CA SER A 61 -1.77 -16.45 -2.79
C SER A 61 -1.56 -15.08 -3.44
N GLN A 62 -1.40 -15.02 -4.76
CA GLN A 62 -1.07 -13.77 -5.45
C GLN A 62 -2.28 -12.83 -5.50
N MET A 63 -2.06 -11.58 -5.11
CA MET A 63 -3.05 -10.52 -5.14
C MET A 63 -2.89 -9.66 -6.40
N ASP A 64 -4.02 -9.24 -6.97
CA ASP A 64 -4.02 -8.25 -8.03
C ASP A 64 -4.18 -6.82 -7.50
N CYS A 65 -4.18 -5.82 -8.38
CA CYS A 65 -4.32 -4.42 -7.97
C CYS A 65 -5.66 -4.10 -7.27
N ILE A 66 -6.72 -4.89 -7.52
CA ILE A 66 -8.03 -4.71 -6.88
C ILE A 66 -7.99 -5.23 -5.45
N ASP A 67 -7.40 -6.40 -5.23
CA ASP A 67 -7.20 -6.96 -3.89
C ASP A 67 -6.32 -6.04 -3.04
N GLU A 68 -5.15 -5.66 -3.58
CA GLU A 68 -4.18 -4.79 -2.92
C GLU A 68 -4.80 -3.43 -2.53
N SER A 69 -5.45 -2.77 -3.48
CA SER A 69 -6.10 -1.48 -3.21
C SER A 69 -7.27 -1.61 -2.22
N THR A 70 -7.96 -2.76 -2.19
CA THR A 70 -9.02 -3.05 -1.20
C THR A 70 -8.47 -3.23 0.20
N ASN A 71 -7.40 -4.01 0.34
CA ASN A 71 -6.73 -4.26 1.61
C ASN A 71 -6.13 -2.95 2.16
N SER A 72 -5.35 -2.23 1.34
CA SER A 72 -4.76 -0.94 1.71
C SER A 72 -5.82 0.09 2.14
N THR A 73 -6.95 0.19 1.43
CA THR A 73 -8.05 1.09 1.83
C THR A 73 -8.65 0.69 3.18
N THR A 74 -8.76 -0.62 3.44
CA THR A 74 -9.28 -1.14 4.72
C THR A 74 -8.34 -0.82 5.86
N TYR A 75 -7.04 -1.03 5.69
CA TYR A 75 -6.01 -0.70 6.69
C TYR A 75 -5.99 0.80 7.00
N LEU A 76 -6.05 1.65 5.98
CA LEU A 76 -6.15 3.10 6.14
C LEU A 76 -7.38 3.51 6.98
N ARG A 77 -8.54 2.87 6.74
CA ARG A 77 -9.76 3.11 7.52
C ARG A 77 -9.63 2.65 8.98
N ILE A 78 -8.93 1.55 9.24
CA ILE A 78 -8.63 1.09 10.60
C ILE A 78 -7.77 2.13 11.32
N LEU A 79 -6.69 2.60 10.68
CA LEU A 79 -5.82 3.64 11.23
C LEU A 79 -6.58 4.95 11.50
N ALA A 80 -7.44 5.38 10.57
CA ALA A 80 -8.27 6.56 10.73
C ALA A 80 -9.25 6.44 11.91
N ARG A 81 -9.94 5.30 12.04
CA ARG A 81 -10.87 5.03 13.16
C ARG A 81 -10.16 4.98 14.50
N ALA A 82 -8.91 4.53 14.53
CA ALA A 82 -8.06 4.53 15.72
C ALA A 82 -7.50 5.93 16.05
N GLY A 83 -7.78 6.97 15.25
CA GLY A 83 -7.29 8.33 15.48
C GLY A 83 -5.80 8.52 15.19
N LEU A 84 -5.19 7.60 14.43
CA LEU A 84 -3.76 7.63 14.11
C LEU A 84 -3.44 8.52 12.90
N LEU A 85 -4.44 8.90 12.11
CA LEU A 85 -4.31 9.83 10.98
C LEU A 85 -4.83 11.21 11.35
N ARG A 86 -3.95 12.20 11.41
CA ARG A 86 -4.23 13.60 11.74
C ARG A 86 -4.14 14.51 10.52
N TRP A 87 -3.22 14.21 9.62
CA TRP A 87 -2.94 15.01 8.44
C TRP A 87 -3.68 14.54 7.20
N HIS A 88 -4.19 13.30 7.20
CA HIS A 88 -4.89 12.73 6.07
C HIS A 88 -6.25 12.14 6.40
N ARG A 89 -7.11 12.14 5.39
CA ARG A 89 -8.40 11.45 5.33
C ARG A 89 -8.34 10.39 4.22
N VAL A 90 -9.06 9.29 4.44
CA VAL A 90 -9.13 8.18 3.48
C VAL A 90 -10.18 8.49 2.43
N GLU A 91 -9.80 8.40 1.16
CA GLU A 91 -10.66 8.70 0.01
C GLU A 91 -11.19 7.40 -0.64
N ALA A 92 -12.05 7.56 -1.64
CA ALA A 92 -12.35 6.47 -2.56
C ALA A 92 -11.10 6.07 -3.36
N ARG A 93 -10.99 4.78 -3.69
CA ARG A 93 -9.95 4.27 -4.59
C ARG A 93 -10.06 4.92 -5.96
N VAL A 94 -8.94 5.00 -6.66
CA VAL A 94 -8.84 5.58 -8.00
C VAL A 94 -8.24 4.55 -8.96
N THR A 95 -8.76 4.51 -10.19
CA THR A 95 -8.28 3.64 -11.26
C THR A 95 -7.74 4.49 -12.41
N ARG A 96 -6.53 4.19 -12.87
CA ARG A 96 -5.92 4.77 -14.09
C ARG A 96 -5.86 3.74 -15.21
N GLY A 97 -5.76 4.22 -16.44
CA GLY A 97 -5.71 3.40 -17.64
C GLY A 97 -7.11 3.02 -18.12
N PHE A 98 -7.39 3.34 -19.38
CA PHE A 98 -8.52 2.76 -20.11
C PHE A 98 -7.94 1.69 -21.03
N PHE A 99 -8.66 0.58 -21.23
CA PHE A 99 -8.26 -0.62 -21.99
C PHE A 99 -7.59 -0.39 -23.37
N ILE A 100 -7.59 0.85 -23.89
CA ILE A 100 -6.97 1.29 -25.15
C ILE A 100 -5.52 1.78 -24.96
N PHE A 101 -5.10 2.17 -23.75
CA PHE A 101 -3.77 2.74 -23.44
C PHE A 101 -3.02 2.02 -22.30
N GLY A 102 -3.57 0.93 -21.76
CA GLY A 102 -2.95 0.11 -20.71
C GLY A 102 -3.98 -0.74 -19.95
N TRP A 103 -3.49 -1.71 -19.18
CA TRP A 103 -4.35 -2.43 -18.24
C TRP A 103 -4.80 -1.51 -17.11
N PRO A 104 -6.08 -1.53 -16.71
CA PRO A 104 -6.56 -0.72 -15.60
C PRO A 104 -5.79 -1.07 -14.33
N HIS A 105 -5.32 -0.05 -13.62
CA HIS A 105 -4.59 -0.18 -12.36
C HIS A 105 -5.30 0.64 -11.30
N THR A 106 -5.57 0.05 -10.14
CA THR A 106 -6.34 0.68 -9.05
C THR A 106 -5.46 0.85 -7.81
N THR A 107 -5.59 1.98 -7.11
CA THR A 107 -4.84 2.29 -5.89
C THR A 107 -5.74 2.80 -4.76
N ALA A 108 -5.29 2.64 -3.52
CA ALA A 108 -5.88 3.33 -2.37
C ALA A 108 -5.45 4.80 -2.39
N VAL A 109 -6.27 5.68 -1.80
CA VAL A 109 -6.01 7.13 -1.85
C VAL A 109 -6.23 7.75 -0.47
N VAL A 110 -5.33 8.66 -0.13
CA VAL A 110 -5.51 9.59 0.98
C VAL A 110 -5.45 11.04 0.49
N SER A 111 -6.20 11.93 1.13
CA SER A 111 -6.09 13.37 0.88
C SER A 111 -5.63 14.09 2.15
N GLU A 112 -4.81 15.13 1.98
CA GLU A 112 -4.42 16.00 3.09
C GLU A 112 -5.65 16.76 3.63
N VAL A 113 -5.76 16.82 4.95
CA VAL A 113 -6.81 17.56 5.65
C VAL A 113 -6.72 19.05 5.30
N ALA A 114 -5.50 19.58 5.23
CA ALA A 114 -5.21 20.91 4.72
C ALA A 114 -5.01 20.86 3.20
N GLY A 115 -5.66 21.77 2.46
CA GLY A 115 -5.45 21.94 1.01
C GLY A 115 -6.00 20.83 0.11
N GLY A 116 -6.29 19.63 0.62
CA GLY A 116 -6.93 18.55 -0.15
C GLY A 116 -6.01 17.85 -1.15
N ALA A 117 -4.69 18.04 -1.05
CA ALA A 117 -3.72 17.36 -1.90
C ALA A 117 -3.88 15.84 -1.77
N LYS A 118 -3.97 15.13 -2.91
CA LYS A 118 -4.22 13.68 -2.93
C LYS A 118 -2.95 12.90 -3.21
N TRP A 119 -2.85 11.74 -2.57
CA TRP A 119 -1.73 10.83 -2.67
C TRP A 119 -2.25 9.42 -2.94
N ALA A 120 -1.69 8.78 -3.96
CA ALA A 120 -1.85 7.34 -4.16
C ALA A 120 -1.08 6.59 -3.07
N VAL A 121 -1.65 5.50 -2.56
CA VAL A 121 -1.02 4.56 -1.63
C VAL A 121 -1.09 3.19 -2.28
N ASP A 122 0.00 2.81 -2.94
CA ASP A 122 0.01 1.69 -3.89
C ASP A 122 0.99 0.60 -3.45
N SER A 123 0.44 -0.46 -2.83
CA SER A 123 1.17 -1.64 -2.33
C SER A 123 1.53 -2.63 -3.44
N TRP A 124 0.85 -2.59 -4.58
CA TRP A 124 0.95 -3.58 -5.66
C TRP A 124 2.33 -3.65 -6.35
N PHE A 125 3.13 -2.57 -6.31
CA PHE A 125 4.42 -2.53 -7.02
C PHE A 125 5.54 -3.35 -6.37
N PHE A 126 5.41 -3.70 -5.09
CA PHE A 126 6.45 -4.37 -4.34
C PHE A 126 5.93 -5.69 -3.76
N GLU A 127 6.83 -6.53 -3.26
CA GLU A 127 6.44 -7.79 -2.61
C GLU A 127 5.67 -7.52 -1.30
N ASN A 128 4.86 -8.50 -0.88
CA ASN A 128 4.06 -8.40 0.34
C ASN A 128 4.86 -7.88 1.54
N GLY A 129 4.29 -6.95 2.29
CA GLY A 129 4.89 -6.44 3.51
C GLY A 129 6.05 -5.47 3.26
N LYS A 130 6.27 -5.03 2.03
CA LYS A 130 7.14 -3.89 1.72
C LYS A 130 6.35 -2.58 1.82
N PRO A 131 6.99 -1.46 2.20
CA PRO A 131 6.30 -0.17 2.19
C PRO A 131 5.73 0.13 0.79
N PRO A 132 4.44 0.53 0.69
CA PRO A 132 3.82 0.89 -0.58
C PRO A 132 4.48 2.14 -1.16
N ALA A 133 4.30 2.33 -2.46
CA ALA A 133 4.59 3.62 -3.08
C ALA A 133 3.55 4.65 -2.64
N ILE A 134 4.03 5.79 -2.12
CA ILE A 134 3.16 6.94 -1.81
C ILE A 134 3.62 8.15 -2.61
N VAL A 135 2.82 8.55 -3.59
CA VAL A 135 3.15 9.61 -4.55
C VAL A 135 1.95 10.51 -4.82
N PRO A 136 2.14 11.75 -5.29
CA PRO A 136 1.03 12.61 -5.69
C PRO A 136 0.10 11.90 -6.67
N LEU A 137 -1.21 12.02 -6.46
CA LEU A 137 -2.19 11.25 -7.22
C LEU A 137 -2.16 11.60 -8.71
N ASP A 138 -1.96 12.87 -9.06
CA ASP A 138 -1.84 13.35 -10.44
C ASP A 138 -0.62 12.74 -11.16
N LEU A 139 0.52 12.67 -10.47
CA LEU A 139 1.72 12.00 -10.96
C LEU A 139 1.49 10.50 -11.15
N TRP A 140 0.77 9.86 -10.22
CA TRP A 140 0.35 8.48 -10.38
C TRP A 140 -0.59 8.32 -11.58
N GLU A 141 -1.64 9.12 -11.72
CA GLU A 141 -2.56 9.02 -12.86
C GLU A 141 -1.84 9.22 -14.21
N ALA A 142 -0.79 10.04 -14.25
CA ALA A 142 0.07 10.26 -15.42
C ALA A 142 1.01 9.07 -15.76
N GLY A 143 0.93 7.95 -15.05
CA GLY A 143 1.65 6.72 -15.38
C GLY A 143 2.93 6.49 -14.59
N TRP A 144 3.13 7.18 -13.47
CA TRP A 144 4.27 6.94 -12.58
C TRP A 144 4.38 5.47 -12.16
N ARG A 145 5.62 4.98 -12.07
CA ARG A 145 5.99 3.66 -11.55
C ARG A 145 7.33 3.78 -10.82
N PRO A 146 7.62 2.92 -9.83
CA PRO A 146 8.93 2.92 -9.20
C PRO A 146 10.03 2.55 -10.21
N ALA A 147 11.24 3.05 -9.97
CA ALA A 147 12.39 2.69 -10.78
C ALA A 147 12.64 1.17 -10.70
N LYS A 148 12.93 0.53 -11.84
CA LYS A 148 13.33 -0.88 -11.85
C LYS A 148 14.68 -0.99 -11.14
N THR A 149 14.76 -1.76 -10.06
CA THR A 149 16.04 -2.16 -9.50
C THR A 149 16.80 -2.96 -10.57
N PRO A 150 18.04 -2.59 -10.96
CA PRO A 150 18.80 -3.41 -11.88
C PRO A 150 18.99 -4.80 -11.25
N VAL A 151 18.55 -5.84 -11.97
CA VAL A 151 18.80 -7.22 -11.58
C VAL A 151 20.32 -7.39 -11.62
N SER A 152 20.96 -7.53 -10.45
CA SER A 152 22.33 -8.02 -10.39
C SER A 152 22.36 -9.33 -11.15
N ALA A 153 23.08 -9.37 -12.27
CA ALA A 153 23.29 -10.59 -13.03
C ALA A 153 23.79 -11.67 -12.06
N ALA A 154 23.02 -12.74 -11.90
CA ALA A 154 23.47 -13.89 -11.14
C ALA A 154 24.74 -14.42 -11.82
N THR A 155 25.84 -14.46 -11.08
CA THR A 155 27.07 -15.13 -11.51
C THR A 155 26.72 -16.61 -11.78
N PRO A 156 26.97 -17.15 -12.99
CA PRO A 156 26.81 -18.57 -13.21
C PRO A 156 27.83 -19.34 -12.37
N LYS A 157 27.39 -20.50 -11.86
CA LYS A 157 28.13 -21.42 -10.99
C LYS A 157 29.55 -21.71 -11.46
#